data_AF-A0A9D1GGP9-F1
#
_entry.id   AF-A0A9D1GGP9-F1
#
_cell.length_a   1.000
_cell.length_b   1.000
_cell.length_c   1.000
_cell.angle_alpha   90.00
_cell.angle_beta   90.00
_cell.angle_gamma   90.00
#
_symmetry.space_group_name_H-M   'P 1'
#
loop_
_entity.id
_entity.type
_entity.pdbx_description
1 polymer ?
#
loop_
_entity_poly.entity_id
_entity_poly.type
_entity_poly.pdbx_seq_one_letter_code
_entity_poly.pdbx_strand_id
1 'polypeptide(L)'
;MWTRAELKQQAKAGLKQYYWYGVLATLIYLGISMGISFLVNLLPLVNLILSPLVSILVMNVMAAGLKRFFTISTLSAQSAGVGEVFGSFKNGRYGNTVKVMFLRGLFQTLWTLLLVVPGIIKHYEYYMVPYLVAEYPEKDSKEIFRLSREMMNGNKFKTFVLELSFIGWTILAIICCGIGLLFLNPYVEATIAELYLRLKEEKLNIPRGQAQGMDGMTMNSGVSYSAIADEGQTRQLGMSGVVKNGFVVGIQGAFSGANVPVVPGDVLVIGSDSRQCNLVIQGPEVSPVHIKISFNGVNFQVTDCSGAGTFDMQRGRLPKGSPVTLNSGAYLQVGTGGDIFSLEVR
;
A
#
# COMPACT_ATOMS: atom_id res chain seq x y z
N MET A 1 2.80 16.13 -9.75
CA MET A 1 3.13 15.11 -10.78
C MET A 1 4.35 14.33 -10.32
N TRP A 2 4.32 13.01 -10.41
CA TRP A 2 5.44 12.14 -10.03
C TRP A 2 6.65 12.26 -10.98
N THR A 3 7.86 12.02 -10.46
CA THR A 3 9.08 11.92 -11.26
C THR A 3 9.67 10.51 -11.23
N ARG A 4 10.36 10.12 -12.32
CA ARG A 4 11.04 8.82 -12.39
C ARG A 4 12.10 8.63 -11.31
N ALA A 5 12.78 9.71 -10.91
CA ALA A 5 13.83 9.67 -9.89
C ALA A 5 13.21 9.40 -8.51
N GLU A 6 12.12 10.08 -8.18
CA GLU A 6 11.37 9.85 -6.94
C GLU A 6 10.88 8.40 -6.83
N LEU A 7 10.23 7.88 -7.88
CA LEU A 7 9.73 6.50 -7.88
C LEU A 7 10.84 5.48 -7.65
N LYS A 8 11.96 5.65 -8.37
CA LYS A 8 13.14 4.80 -8.25
C LYS A 8 13.80 4.88 -6.87
N GLN A 9 13.79 6.06 -6.24
CA GLN A 9 14.36 6.26 -4.91
C GLN A 9 13.47 5.65 -3.83
N GLN A 10 12.15 5.87 -3.90
CA GLN A 10 11.18 5.27 -2.98
C GLN A 10 11.18 3.75 -3.08
N ALA A 11 11.15 3.22 -4.30
CA ALA A 11 11.24 1.78 -4.52
C ALA A 11 12.53 1.20 -3.94
N LYS A 12 13.69 1.86 -4.13
CA LYS A 12 14.96 1.42 -3.54
C LYS A 12 14.92 1.43 -2.01
N ALA A 13 14.32 2.46 -1.42
CA ALA A 13 14.21 2.60 0.03
C ALA A 13 13.32 1.51 0.66
N GLY A 14 12.12 1.28 0.10
CA GLY A 14 11.20 0.25 0.56
C GLY A 14 11.75 -1.16 0.31
N LEU A 15 12.28 -1.41 -0.89
CA LEU A 15 12.79 -2.71 -1.29
C LEU A 15 13.96 -3.20 -0.41
N LYS A 16 14.80 -2.30 0.11
CA LYS A 16 15.95 -2.70 0.96
C LYS A 16 15.53 -3.58 2.15
N GLN A 17 14.33 -3.39 2.68
CA GLN A 17 13.83 -4.11 3.85
C GLN A 17 13.41 -5.56 3.52
N TYR A 18 12.99 -5.84 2.29
CA TYR A 18 12.50 -7.16 1.87
C TYR A 18 13.19 -7.71 0.61
N TYR A 19 14.33 -7.14 0.21
CA TYR A 19 14.98 -7.39 -1.08
C TYR A 19 15.16 -8.88 -1.38
N TRP A 20 15.69 -9.65 -0.42
CA TRP A 20 15.94 -11.09 -0.60
C TRP A 20 14.64 -11.89 -0.73
N TYR A 21 13.56 -11.45 -0.09
CA TYR A 21 12.23 -12.06 -0.28
C TYR A 21 11.68 -11.73 -1.67
N GLY A 22 11.94 -10.54 -2.21
CA GLY A 22 11.62 -10.19 -3.59
C GLY A 22 12.41 -11.03 -4.62
N VAL A 23 13.71 -11.24 -4.38
CA VAL A 23 14.53 -12.15 -5.19
C VAL A 23 13.99 -13.58 -5.12
N LEU A 24 13.66 -14.07 -3.92
CA LEU A 24 13.10 -15.41 -3.74
C LEU A 24 11.73 -15.56 -4.44
N ALA A 25 10.84 -14.58 -4.31
CA ALA A 25 9.54 -14.57 -4.97
C ALA A 25 9.66 -14.59 -6.49
N THR A 26 10.56 -13.78 -7.04
CA THR A 26 10.84 -13.75 -8.49
C THR A 26 11.50 -15.04 -8.98
N LEU A 27 12.39 -15.65 -8.19
CA LEU A 27 13.02 -16.93 -8.50
C LEU A 27 12.02 -18.08 -8.49
N ILE A 28 11.11 -18.14 -7.51
CA ILE A 28 10.05 -19.15 -7.45
C ILE A 28 9.12 -19.01 -8.66
N TYR A 29 8.70 -17.78 -8.97
CA TYR A 29 7.91 -17.50 -10.16
C TYR A 29 8.62 -17.97 -11.44
N LEU A 30 9.92 -17.66 -11.58
CA LEU A 30 10.74 -18.08 -12.71
C LEU A 30 10.83 -19.61 -12.81
N GLY A 31 11.16 -20.29 -11.72
CA GLY A 31 11.29 -21.75 -11.68
C GLY A 31 10.00 -22.47 -12.04
N ILE A 32 8.86 -22.03 -11.47
CA ILE A 32 7.54 -22.60 -11.81
C ILE A 32 7.21 -22.32 -13.28
N SER A 33 7.47 -21.11 -13.76
CA SER A 33 7.20 -20.76 -15.15
C SER A 33 7.99 -21.62 -16.15
N MET A 34 9.28 -21.84 -15.86
CA MET A 34 10.15 -22.68 -16.68
C MET A 34 9.70 -24.13 -16.62
N GLY A 35 9.33 -24.64 -15.43
CA GLY A 35 8.83 -26.00 -15.26
C GLY A 35 7.53 -26.25 -16.02
N ILE A 36 6.54 -25.36 -15.91
CA ILE A 36 5.29 -25.45 -16.67
C ILE A 36 5.58 -25.38 -18.18
N SER A 37 6.40 -24.43 -18.62
CA SER A 37 6.76 -24.31 -20.04
C SER A 37 7.43 -25.59 -20.54
N PHE A 38 8.37 -26.16 -19.78
CA PHE A 38 9.05 -27.39 -20.14
C PHE A 38 8.08 -28.57 -20.26
N LEU A 39 7.20 -28.76 -19.26
CA LEU A 39 6.19 -29.84 -19.26
C LEU A 39 5.20 -29.72 -20.44
N VAL A 40 4.74 -28.50 -20.73
CA VAL A 40 3.81 -28.23 -21.84
C VAL A 40 4.47 -28.52 -23.20
N ASN A 41 5.76 -28.22 -23.34
CA ASN A 41 6.52 -28.47 -24.57
C ASN A 41 7.03 -29.92 -24.70
N LEU A 42 6.92 -30.75 -23.65
CA LEU A 42 7.32 -32.17 -23.68
C LEU A 42 6.39 -33.05 -24.54
N LEU A 43 5.15 -32.60 -24.79
CA LEU A 43 4.15 -33.33 -25.58
C LEU A 43 3.78 -32.58 -26.88
N PRO A 44 4.69 -32.52 -27.87
CA PRO A 44 4.53 -31.68 -29.07
C PRO A 44 3.35 -32.09 -29.98
N LEU A 45 2.95 -33.38 -29.96
CA LEU A 45 1.87 -33.91 -30.81
C LEU A 45 0.45 -33.49 -30.38
N VAL A 46 0.27 -32.93 -29.18
CA VAL A 46 -1.04 -32.51 -28.64
C VAL A 46 -1.26 -30.98 -28.76
N ASN A 47 -0.25 -30.18 -29.10
CA ASN A 47 -0.18 -28.83 -28.52
C ASN A 47 0.36 -27.73 -29.48
N LEU A 48 -0.37 -27.43 -30.55
CA LEU A 48 -0.21 -26.13 -31.25
C LEU A 48 -1.13 -25.04 -30.69
N ILE A 49 -2.29 -25.44 -30.12
CA ILE A 49 -3.35 -24.51 -29.67
C ILE A 49 -3.58 -24.60 -28.15
N LEU A 50 -3.53 -25.79 -27.56
CA LEU A 50 -3.84 -26.00 -26.14
C LEU A 50 -2.66 -25.62 -25.20
N SER A 51 -1.42 -25.74 -25.66
CA SER A 51 -0.20 -25.34 -24.94
C SER A 51 -0.07 -23.84 -24.64
N PRO A 52 -0.25 -22.91 -25.61
CA PRO A 52 -0.19 -21.48 -25.30
C PRO A 52 -1.35 -21.09 -24.40
N LEU A 53 -2.52 -21.70 -24.57
CA LEU A 53 -3.71 -21.35 -23.79
C LEU A 53 -3.55 -21.66 -22.30
N VAL A 54 -3.06 -22.87 -21.96
CA VAL A 54 -2.78 -23.26 -20.57
C VAL A 54 -1.67 -22.40 -19.96
N SER A 55 -0.61 -22.14 -20.74
CA SER A 55 0.49 -21.28 -20.30
C SER A 55 0.00 -19.86 -20.02
N ILE A 56 -0.77 -19.25 -20.92
CA ILE A 56 -1.34 -17.90 -20.77
C ILE A 56 -2.28 -17.84 -19.55
N LEU A 57 -3.11 -18.86 -19.33
CA LEU A 57 -4.06 -18.89 -18.21
C LEU A 57 -3.36 -18.93 -16.85
N VAL A 58 -2.44 -19.88 -16.64
CA VAL A 58 -1.80 -20.07 -15.33
C VAL A 58 -0.76 -18.97 -15.05
N MET A 59 0.03 -18.61 -16.06
CA MET A 59 1.10 -17.61 -15.92
C MET A 59 0.57 -16.22 -15.62
N ASN A 60 -0.55 -15.83 -16.24
CA ASN A 60 -1.10 -14.50 -16.00
C ASN A 60 -1.68 -14.37 -14.58
N VAL A 61 -2.25 -15.43 -14.01
CA VAL A 61 -2.74 -15.43 -12.62
C VAL A 61 -1.57 -15.34 -11.64
N MET A 62 -0.50 -16.12 -11.85
CA MET A 62 0.71 -15.99 -11.03
C MET A 62 1.36 -14.62 -11.15
N ALA A 63 1.35 -14.02 -12.35
CA ALA A 63 1.86 -12.66 -12.55
C ALA A 63 1.05 -11.63 -11.72
N ALA A 64 -0.28 -11.78 -11.66
CA ALA A 64 -1.14 -10.95 -10.80
C ALA A 64 -0.77 -11.09 -9.31
N GLY A 65 -0.55 -12.33 -8.85
CA GLY A 65 -0.12 -12.62 -7.48
C GLY A 65 1.26 -12.05 -7.16
N LEU A 66 2.20 -12.11 -8.11
CA LEU A 66 3.51 -11.45 -7.98
C LEU A 66 3.37 -9.93 -7.85
N LYS A 67 2.52 -9.29 -8.67
CA LYS A 67 2.25 -7.85 -8.56
C LYS A 67 1.65 -7.49 -7.21
N ARG A 68 0.76 -8.35 -6.67
CA ARG A 68 0.20 -8.20 -5.33
C ARG A 68 1.28 -8.22 -4.25
N PHE A 69 2.16 -9.22 -4.29
CA PHE A 69 3.27 -9.34 -3.35
C PHE A 69 4.14 -8.07 -3.33
N PHE A 70 4.52 -7.54 -4.50
CA PHE A 70 5.31 -6.31 -4.57
C PHE A 70 4.54 -5.08 -4.12
N THR A 71 3.24 -4.99 -4.41
CA THR A 71 2.40 -3.87 -3.96
C THR A 71 2.28 -3.85 -2.44
N ILE A 72 1.93 -4.99 -1.83
CA ILE A 72 1.82 -5.11 -0.37
C ILE A 72 3.19 -4.89 0.27
N SER A 73 4.26 -5.49 -0.27
CA SER A 73 5.59 -5.34 0.33
C SER A 73 6.14 -3.91 0.22
N THR A 74 5.75 -3.19 -0.83
CA THR A 74 6.06 -1.76 -0.99
C THR A 74 5.25 -0.90 -0.02
N LEU A 75 3.96 -1.19 0.16
CA LEU A 75 3.09 -0.47 1.09
C LEU A 75 3.49 -0.66 2.55
N SER A 76 3.76 -1.89 2.95
CA SER A 76 4.06 -2.24 4.34
C SER A 76 5.54 -2.07 4.69
N ALA A 77 6.39 -1.74 3.71
CA ALA A 77 7.86 -1.77 3.80
C ALA A 77 8.42 -3.11 4.35
N GLN A 78 7.62 -4.17 4.37
CA GLN A 78 7.97 -5.48 4.92
C GLN A 78 7.55 -6.57 3.93
N SER A 79 8.15 -7.76 4.02
CA SER A 79 7.76 -8.88 3.17
C SER A 79 6.32 -9.28 3.45
N ALA A 80 5.45 -9.25 2.43
CA ALA A 80 4.09 -9.77 2.50
C ALA A 80 4.03 -11.31 2.70
N GLY A 81 5.19 -11.97 2.68
CA GLY A 81 5.32 -13.42 2.68
C GLY A 81 5.23 -13.98 1.26
N VAL A 82 6.10 -14.92 0.93
CA VAL A 82 6.20 -15.47 -0.45
C VAL A 82 4.92 -16.23 -0.86
N GLY A 83 4.09 -16.62 0.11
CA GLY A 83 2.78 -17.21 -0.11
C GLY A 83 1.77 -16.27 -0.79
N GLU A 84 1.97 -14.95 -0.74
CA GLU A 84 1.11 -13.97 -1.44
C GLU A 84 1.24 -14.04 -2.97
N VAL A 85 2.35 -14.59 -3.49
CA VAL A 85 2.49 -14.89 -4.93
C VAL A 85 1.38 -15.85 -5.39
N PHE A 86 0.90 -16.71 -4.48
CA PHE A 86 -0.22 -17.61 -4.70
C PHE A 86 -1.55 -17.06 -4.18
N GLY A 87 -1.59 -15.82 -3.68
CA GLY A 87 -2.78 -15.21 -3.08
C GLY A 87 -3.95 -15.12 -4.07
N SER A 88 -3.67 -14.94 -5.37
CA SER A 88 -4.67 -14.94 -6.43
C SER A 88 -5.35 -16.30 -6.66
N PHE A 89 -4.79 -17.40 -6.15
CA PHE A 89 -5.40 -18.73 -6.19
C PHE A 89 -6.29 -19.03 -4.97
N LYS A 90 -6.23 -18.20 -3.92
CA LYS A 90 -6.98 -18.40 -2.67
C LYS A 90 -8.33 -17.65 -2.68
N ASN A 91 -9.29 -18.15 -1.90
CA ASN A 91 -10.52 -17.44 -1.50
C ASN A 91 -11.47 -16.99 -2.62
N GLY A 92 -11.73 -17.81 -3.65
CA GLY A 92 -12.72 -17.48 -4.70
C GLY A 92 -12.33 -16.33 -5.63
N ARG A 93 -11.16 -15.72 -5.43
CA ARG A 93 -10.59 -14.62 -6.23
C ARG A 93 -10.04 -15.10 -7.58
N TYR A 94 -9.83 -16.39 -7.73
CA TYR A 94 -9.25 -17.03 -8.91
C TYR A 94 -10.06 -16.77 -10.18
N GLY A 95 -11.38 -16.99 -10.13
CA GLY A 95 -12.24 -16.92 -11.33
C GLY A 95 -12.23 -15.54 -11.99
N ASN A 96 -12.38 -14.47 -11.20
CA ASN A 96 -12.34 -13.12 -11.75
C ASN A 96 -10.91 -12.72 -12.18
N THR A 97 -9.88 -13.10 -11.41
CA THR A 97 -8.48 -12.84 -11.80
C THR A 97 -8.15 -13.47 -13.15
N VAL A 98 -8.50 -14.74 -13.35
CA VAL A 98 -8.35 -15.45 -14.63
C VAL A 98 -9.08 -14.72 -15.75
N LYS A 99 -10.36 -14.39 -15.55
CA LYS A 99 -11.19 -13.71 -16.54
C LYS A 99 -10.58 -12.37 -16.98
N VAL A 100 -10.20 -11.52 -16.02
CA VAL A 100 -9.64 -10.19 -16.28
C VAL A 100 -8.29 -10.29 -17.00
N MET A 101 -7.41 -11.17 -16.53
CA MET A 101 -6.11 -11.42 -17.13
C MET A 101 -6.21 -11.95 -18.56
N PHE A 102 -7.15 -12.89 -18.77
CA PHE A 102 -7.43 -13.44 -20.09
C PHE A 102 -7.94 -12.36 -21.05
N LEU A 103 -8.92 -11.55 -20.63
CA LEU A 103 -9.43 -10.43 -21.44
C LEU A 103 -8.35 -9.41 -21.77
N ARG A 104 -7.44 -9.12 -20.82
CA ARG A 104 -6.30 -8.22 -21.04
C ARG A 104 -5.40 -8.75 -22.14
N GLY A 105 -5.01 -10.03 -22.03
CA GLY A 105 -4.17 -10.70 -23.03
C GLY A 105 -4.86 -10.75 -24.39
N LEU A 106 -6.13 -11.15 -24.43
CA LEU A 106 -6.93 -11.21 -25.65
C LEU A 106 -6.99 -9.85 -26.34
N PHE A 107 -7.35 -8.78 -25.63
CA PHE A 107 -7.40 -7.44 -26.23
C PHE A 107 -6.02 -6.97 -26.69
N GLN A 108 -4.97 -7.19 -25.90
CA GLN A 108 -3.62 -6.79 -26.31
C GLN A 108 -3.18 -7.53 -27.58
N THR A 109 -3.44 -8.84 -27.68
CA THR A 109 -3.12 -9.65 -28.86
C THR A 109 -3.95 -9.20 -30.08
N LEU A 110 -5.25 -8.95 -29.92
CA LEU A 110 -6.10 -8.46 -31.01
C LEU A 110 -5.61 -7.10 -31.55
N TRP A 111 -5.25 -6.17 -30.67
CA TRP A 111 -4.72 -4.87 -31.08
C TRP A 111 -3.35 -5.00 -31.76
N THR A 112 -2.48 -5.85 -31.22
CA THR A 112 -1.14 -6.08 -31.80
C THR A 112 -1.23 -6.80 -33.15
N LEU A 113 -2.18 -7.73 -33.30
CA LEU A 113 -2.47 -8.44 -34.54
C LEU A 113 -3.02 -7.50 -35.61
N LEU A 114 -3.87 -6.55 -35.22
CA LEU A 114 -4.35 -5.52 -36.13
C LEU A 114 -3.20 -4.62 -36.60
N LEU A 115 -2.45 -4.04 -35.65
CA LEU A 115 -1.31 -3.17 -35.91
C LEU A 115 -0.37 -3.09 -34.68
N VAL A 116 0.94 -3.02 -34.91
CA VAL A 116 1.95 -2.98 -33.83
C VAL A 116 1.81 -1.74 -32.94
N VAL A 117 1.67 -0.54 -33.53
CA VAL A 117 1.61 0.74 -32.80
C VAL A 117 0.42 0.82 -31.82
N PRO A 118 -0.84 0.57 -32.23
CA PRO A 118 -1.95 0.57 -31.28
C PRO A 118 -1.86 -0.58 -30.27
N GLY A 119 -1.23 -1.70 -30.61
CA GLY A 119 -0.88 -2.75 -29.65
C GLY A 119 -0.03 -2.23 -28.48
N ILE A 120 1.03 -1.46 -28.77
CA ILE A 120 1.89 -0.83 -27.75
C ILE A 120 1.10 0.17 -26.91
N ILE A 121 0.28 1.03 -27.54
CA ILE A 121 -0.55 2.00 -26.80
C ILE A 121 -1.51 1.29 -25.84
N LYS A 122 -2.09 0.17 -26.27
CA LYS A 122 -3.01 -0.63 -25.46
C LYS A 122 -2.30 -1.41 -24.36
N HIS A 123 -1.08 -1.86 -24.59
CA HIS A 123 -0.24 -2.43 -23.54
C HIS A 123 -0.06 -1.45 -22.37
N TYR A 124 0.30 -0.19 -22.65
CA TYR A 124 0.43 0.84 -21.63
C TYR A 124 -0.91 1.25 -21.01
N GLU A 125 -2.01 1.22 -21.76
CA GLU A 125 -3.35 1.48 -21.20
C GLU A 125 -3.75 0.43 -20.15
N TYR A 126 -3.37 -0.84 -20.36
CA TYR A 126 -3.72 -1.96 -19.49
C TYR A 126 -2.58 -2.39 -18.58
N TYR A 127 -1.60 -1.51 -18.37
CA TYR A 127 -0.41 -1.80 -17.57
C TYR A 127 -0.73 -1.98 -16.08
N MET A 128 -1.76 -1.29 -15.57
CA MET A 128 -2.16 -1.33 -14.14
C MET A 128 -3.23 -2.37 -13.81
N VAL A 129 -3.85 -3.01 -14.82
CA VAL A 129 -4.82 -4.10 -14.65
C VAL A 129 -4.34 -5.20 -13.69
N PRO A 130 -3.10 -5.72 -13.76
CA PRO A 130 -2.66 -6.78 -12.85
C PRO A 130 -2.60 -6.37 -11.39
N TYR A 131 -2.30 -5.11 -11.11
CA TYR A 131 -2.31 -4.56 -9.76
C TYR A 131 -3.75 -4.40 -9.25
N LEU A 132 -4.62 -3.82 -10.08
CA LEU A 132 -6.03 -3.60 -9.75
C LEU A 132 -6.80 -4.88 -9.46
N VAL A 133 -6.68 -5.92 -10.30
CA VAL A 133 -7.43 -7.16 -10.07
C VAL A 133 -6.91 -7.93 -8.86
N ALA A 134 -5.62 -7.78 -8.55
CA ALA A 134 -5.05 -8.40 -7.39
C ALA A 134 -5.46 -7.70 -6.09
N GLU A 135 -5.72 -6.39 -6.14
CA GLU A 135 -6.23 -5.59 -5.02
C GLU A 135 -7.77 -5.72 -4.88
N TYR A 136 -8.50 -5.54 -5.98
CA TYR A 136 -9.96 -5.53 -6.06
C TYR A 136 -10.54 -6.70 -6.90
N PRO A 137 -10.35 -7.97 -6.50
CA PRO A 137 -10.83 -9.12 -7.27
C PRO A 137 -12.35 -9.27 -7.27
N GLU A 138 -13.09 -8.51 -6.47
CA GLU A 138 -14.55 -8.43 -6.48
C GLU A 138 -15.12 -7.51 -7.56
N LYS A 139 -14.32 -6.56 -8.09
CA LYS A 139 -14.78 -5.62 -9.12
C LYS A 139 -14.94 -6.31 -10.47
N ASP A 140 -15.96 -5.91 -11.23
CA ASP A 140 -16.13 -6.43 -12.59
C ASP A 140 -14.94 -6.04 -13.48
N SER A 141 -14.65 -6.93 -14.43
CA SER A 141 -13.61 -6.74 -15.44
C SER A 141 -13.68 -5.38 -16.14
N LYS A 142 -14.88 -4.90 -16.53
CA LYS A 142 -15.02 -3.60 -17.21
C LYS A 142 -14.54 -2.45 -16.33
N GLU A 143 -14.84 -2.51 -15.03
CA GLU A 143 -14.44 -1.50 -14.08
C GLU A 143 -12.92 -1.51 -13.87
N ILE A 144 -12.30 -2.68 -13.79
CA ILE A 144 -10.83 -2.81 -13.71
C ILE A 144 -10.14 -2.20 -14.95
N PHE A 145 -10.65 -2.48 -16.15
CA PHE A 145 -10.11 -1.88 -17.37
C PHE A 145 -10.33 -0.36 -17.42
N ARG A 146 -11.49 0.12 -16.95
CA ARG A 146 -11.81 1.55 -16.85
C ARG A 146 -10.82 2.27 -15.93
N LEU A 147 -10.60 1.74 -14.72
CA LEU A 147 -9.65 2.29 -13.74
C LEU A 147 -8.22 2.28 -14.27
N SER A 148 -7.78 1.21 -14.94
CA SER A 148 -6.44 1.17 -15.56
C SER A 148 -6.28 2.25 -16.63
N ARG A 149 -7.31 2.43 -17.49
CA ARG A 149 -7.30 3.47 -18.52
C ARG A 149 -7.25 4.87 -17.92
N GLU A 150 -8.00 5.10 -16.85
CA GLU A 150 -8.05 6.38 -16.13
C GLU A 150 -6.69 6.72 -15.48
N MET A 151 -6.10 5.76 -14.76
CA MET A 151 -4.76 5.91 -14.16
C MET A 151 -3.67 6.19 -15.22
N MET A 152 -3.75 5.49 -16.35
CA MET A 152 -2.77 5.59 -17.42
C MET A 152 -3.02 6.78 -18.37
N ASN A 153 -4.16 7.47 -18.27
CA ASN A 153 -4.44 8.62 -19.11
C ASN A 153 -3.46 9.78 -18.81
N GLY A 154 -2.73 10.24 -19.82
CA GLY A 154 -1.64 11.21 -19.68
C GLY A 154 -0.33 10.66 -19.08
N ASN A 155 -0.28 9.37 -18.71
CA ASN A 155 0.89 8.74 -18.09
C ASN A 155 1.56 7.65 -18.97
N LYS A 156 0.91 7.18 -20.05
CA LYS A 156 1.44 6.14 -20.95
C LYS A 156 2.89 6.38 -21.39
N PHE A 157 3.18 7.57 -21.94
CA PHE A 157 4.52 7.89 -22.42
C PHE A 157 5.53 8.05 -21.28
N LYS A 158 5.11 8.59 -20.13
CA LYS A 158 5.99 8.69 -18.95
C LYS A 158 6.37 7.30 -18.43
N THR A 159 5.45 6.35 -18.44
CA THR A 159 5.71 4.95 -18.08
C THR A 159 6.64 4.28 -19.09
N PHE A 160 6.47 4.51 -20.40
CA PHE A 160 7.43 4.05 -21.41
C PHE A 160 8.84 4.58 -21.15
N VAL A 161 8.98 5.88 -20.87
CA VAL A 161 10.28 6.48 -20.53
C VAL A 161 10.85 5.94 -19.21
N LEU A 162 9.99 5.60 -18.24
CA LEU A 162 10.40 4.92 -17.01
C LEU A 162 10.99 3.55 -17.30
N GLU A 163 10.34 2.73 -18.13
CA GLU A 163 10.88 1.43 -18.54
C GLU A 163 12.18 1.56 -19.34
N LEU A 164 12.24 2.52 -20.26
CA LEU A 164 13.45 2.80 -21.03
C LEU A 164 14.63 3.19 -20.12
N SER A 165 14.36 3.82 -18.97
CA SER A 165 15.41 4.16 -18.01
C SER A 165 16.01 2.95 -17.28
N PHE A 166 15.46 1.74 -17.47
CA PHE A 166 16.04 0.48 -17.01
C PHE A 166 16.78 -0.29 -18.11
N ILE A 167 16.66 0.11 -19.39
CA ILE A 167 17.21 -0.65 -20.52
C ILE A 167 18.71 -0.90 -20.40
N GLY A 168 19.49 0.08 -19.92
CA GLY A 168 20.93 -0.07 -19.72
C GLY A 168 21.27 -1.15 -18.69
N TRP A 169 20.51 -1.21 -17.59
CA TRP A 169 20.65 -2.25 -16.58
C TRP A 169 20.22 -3.61 -17.11
N THR A 170 19.17 -3.66 -17.93
CA THR A 170 18.70 -4.88 -18.58
C THR A 170 19.75 -5.44 -19.54
N ILE A 171 20.36 -4.60 -20.37
CA ILE A 171 21.44 -5.02 -21.30
C ILE A 171 22.63 -5.56 -20.51
N LEU A 172 23.06 -4.86 -19.46
CA LEU A 172 24.15 -5.31 -18.59
C LEU A 172 23.82 -6.65 -17.93
N ALA A 173 22.59 -6.81 -17.45
CA ALA A 173 22.12 -8.05 -16.85
C ALA A 173 22.10 -9.24 -17.83
N ILE A 174 21.75 -8.99 -19.09
CA ILE A 174 21.78 -10.01 -20.16
C ILE A 174 23.21 -10.43 -20.47
N ILE A 175 24.15 -9.47 -20.56
CA ILE A 175 25.58 -9.75 -20.79
C ILE A 175 26.15 -10.65 -19.67
N CYS A 176 25.66 -10.50 -18.44
CA CYS A 176 26.00 -11.36 -17.30
C CYS A 176 25.23 -12.71 -17.31
N CYS A 177 25.07 -13.35 -18.47
CA CYS A 177 24.34 -14.61 -18.66
C CYS A 177 22.89 -14.59 -18.14
N GLY A 178 22.25 -13.42 -18.10
CA GLY A 178 20.88 -13.26 -17.58
C GLY A 178 20.75 -13.33 -16.05
N ILE A 179 21.81 -13.67 -15.31
CA ILE A 179 21.79 -13.74 -13.85
C ILE A 179 21.52 -12.36 -13.24
N GLY A 180 21.99 -11.29 -13.89
CA GLY A 180 21.70 -9.92 -13.46
C GLY A 180 20.21 -9.58 -13.44
N LEU A 181 19.37 -10.29 -14.23
CA LEU A 181 17.93 -10.04 -14.29
C LEU A 181 17.25 -10.48 -12.99
N LEU A 182 17.76 -11.52 -12.32
CA LEU A 182 17.25 -11.97 -11.02
C LEU A 182 17.39 -10.87 -9.95
N PHE A 183 18.47 -10.09 -10.00
CA PHE A 183 18.73 -9.00 -9.06
C PHE A 183 18.04 -7.70 -9.47
N LEU A 184 17.88 -7.47 -10.78
CA LEU A 184 17.23 -6.27 -11.31
C LEU A 184 15.70 -6.32 -11.16
N ASN A 185 15.08 -7.49 -11.35
CA ASN A 185 13.62 -7.64 -11.37
C ASN A 185 12.92 -7.14 -10.10
N PRO A 186 13.35 -7.49 -8.87
CA PRO A 186 12.73 -6.96 -7.65
C PRO A 186 12.72 -5.44 -7.59
N TYR A 187 13.76 -4.80 -8.15
CA TYR A 187 13.86 -3.35 -8.21
C TYR A 187 12.91 -2.72 -9.23
N VAL A 188 12.80 -3.33 -10.42
CA VAL A 188 11.84 -2.90 -11.44
C VAL A 188 10.42 -3.07 -10.91
N GLU A 189 10.09 -4.23 -10.34
CA GLU A 189 8.76 -4.54 -9.79
C GLU A 189 8.37 -3.59 -8.65
N ALA A 190 9.27 -3.30 -7.70
CA ALA A 190 9.04 -2.31 -6.66
C ALA A 190 8.83 -0.90 -7.23
N THR A 191 9.55 -0.53 -8.29
CA THR A 191 9.38 0.77 -8.95
C THR A 191 8.02 0.90 -9.63
N ILE A 192 7.55 -0.16 -10.27
CA ILE A 192 6.22 -0.16 -10.88
C ILE A 192 5.12 -0.23 -9.82
N ALA A 193 5.33 -0.95 -8.71
CA ALA A 193 4.40 -0.93 -7.58
C ALA A 193 4.25 0.49 -7.00
N GLU A 194 5.35 1.23 -6.82
CA GLU A 194 5.29 2.65 -6.42
C GLU A 194 4.55 3.52 -7.46
N LEU A 195 4.79 3.29 -8.75
CA LEU A 195 4.06 3.98 -9.81
C LEU A 195 2.55 3.72 -9.69
N TYR A 196 2.15 2.47 -9.50
CA TYR A 196 0.76 2.09 -9.32
C TYR A 196 0.11 2.84 -8.14
N LEU A 197 0.79 2.86 -6.98
CA LEU A 197 0.31 3.56 -5.79
C LEU A 197 0.16 5.07 -6.02
N ARG A 198 1.14 5.70 -6.69
CA ARG A 198 1.08 7.13 -7.03
C ARG A 198 -0.05 7.44 -8.01
N LEU A 199 -0.25 6.60 -9.02
CA LEU A 199 -1.34 6.81 -9.99
C LEU A 199 -2.71 6.62 -9.34
N LYS A 200 -2.83 5.67 -8.41
CA LYS A 200 -4.05 5.47 -7.63
C LYS A 200 -4.38 6.69 -6.77
N GLU A 201 -3.39 7.24 -6.08
CA GLU A 201 -3.53 8.46 -5.29
C GLU A 201 -3.89 9.69 -6.16
N GLU A 202 -3.15 9.92 -7.25
CA GLU A 202 -3.32 11.10 -8.11
C GLU A 202 -4.59 11.08 -8.97
N LYS A 203 -4.99 9.90 -9.47
CA LYS A 203 -6.11 9.77 -10.43
C LYS A 203 -7.40 9.30 -9.80
N LEU A 204 -7.33 8.50 -8.74
CA LEU A 204 -8.51 7.92 -8.10
C LEU A 204 -8.80 8.52 -6.72
N ASN A 205 -7.94 9.41 -6.20
CA ASN A 205 -8.02 9.98 -4.86
C ASN A 205 -8.11 8.92 -3.74
N ILE A 206 -7.54 7.74 -3.98
CA ILE A 206 -7.50 6.65 -2.98
C ILE A 206 -6.14 6.73 -2.26
N PRO A 207 -6.12 6.92 -0.92
CA PRO A 207 -4.88 7.01 -0.17
C PRO A 207 -4.07 5.71 -0.24
N ARG A 208 -2.74 5.81 -0.13
CA ARG A 208 -1.81 4.66 -0.13
C ARG A 208 -2.24 3.55 0.85
N GLY A 209 -2.84 3.93 1.99
CA GLY A 209 -3.23 3.02 3.06
C GLY A 209 -4.53 2.21 2.86
N GLN A 210 -5.30 2.44 1.80
CA GLN A 210 -6.66 1.87 1.66
C GLN A 210 -6.77 0.73 0.63
N ALA A 211 -5.71 -0.05 0.43
CA ALA A 211 -5.77 -1.17 -0.50
C ALA A 211 -6.70 -2.29 0.02
N GLN A 212 -7.81 -2.54 -0.69
CA GLN A 212 -8.82 -3.54 -0.29
C GLN A 212 -8.24 -4.96 -0.35
N GLY A 213 -8.62 -5.79 0.62
CA GLY A 213 -8.08 -7.15 0.78
C GLY A 213 -6.77 -7.23 1.58
N MET A 214 -6.50 -6.22 2.42
CA MET A 214 -5.40 -6.18 3.39
C MET A 214 -5.92 -6.28 4.84
N ASP A 215 -7.10 -6.89 5.05
CA ASP A 215 -7.68 -7.17 6.35
C ASP A 215 -6.78 -8.16 7.12
N GLY A 216 -5.82 -7.62 7.88
CA GLY A 216 -4.89 -8.39 8.70
C GLY A 216 -3.43 -7.91 8.69
N MET A 217 -3.05 -6.94 7.86
CA MET A 217 -1.71 -6.34 7.91
C MET A 217 -1.81 -4.86 8.31
N THR A 218 -1.48 -4.56 9.56
CA THR A 218 -1.32 -3.21 10.08
C THR A 218 -0.28 -2.45 9.27
N MET A 219 -0.69 -1.37 8.61
CA MET A 219 0.22 -0.51 7.86
C MET A 219 0.96 0.45 8.80
N ASN A 220 2.29 0.41 8.77
CA ASN A 220 3.16 1.49 9.26
C ASN A 220 3.58 2.34 8.05
N SER A 221 2.78 3.35 7.69
CA SER A 221 3.06 4.22 6.56
C SER A 221 3.98 5.37 6.97
N GLY A 222 5.29 5.11 6.98
CA GLY A 222 6.33 6.14 7.06
C GLY A 222 6.71 6.65 5.67
N VAL A 223 5.94 7.58 5.10
CA VAL A 223 6.42 8.42 3.97
C VAL A 223 5.86 9.83 4.13
N SER A 224 6.71 10.76 4.57
CA SER A 224 6.46 12.20 4.56
C SER A 224 6.63 12.74 3.14
N TYR A 225 5.65 13.49 2.63
CA TYR A 225 5.82 14.30 1.42
C TYR A 225 6.19 15.72 1.81
N SER A 226 7.33 16.22 1.33
CA SER A 226 7.68 17.64 1.42
C SER A 226 6.89 18.41 0.36
N ALA A 227 5.94 19.22 0.78
CA ALA A 227 5.47 20.33 -0.03
C ALA A 227 6.53 21.44 0.04
N ILE A 228 6.89 22.01 -1.11
CA ILE A 228 7.71 23.22 -1.15
C ILE A 228 6.80 24.34 -0.64
N ALA A 229 7.01 24.77 0.59
CA ALA A 229 6.56 26.07 1.06
C ALA A 229 7.73 27.05 0.90
N ASP A 230 7.35 28.23 0.43
CA ASP A 230 8.17 29.43 0.32
C ASP A 230 8.89 29.74 1.64
N GLU A 231 10.01 30.46 1.55
CA GLU A 231 10.97 30.79 2.62
C GLU A 231 12.10 29.76 2.86
N GLY A 232 13.28 30.13 2.37
CA GLY A 232 14.50 29.36 2.49
C GLY A 232 14.99 29.27 3.94
N GLN A 233 15.01 28.05 4.48
CA GLN A 233 16.11 27.47 5.25
C GLN A 233 15.83 25.99 5.53
N THR A 234 16.57 25.09 4.87
CA THR A 234 16.52 23.65 5.14
C THR A 234 17.39 23.33 6.35
N ARG A 235 16.79 23.11 7.52
CA ARG A 235 17.47 22.43 8.64
C ARG A 235 17.22 20.93 8.53
N GLN A 236 18.21 20.18 8.04
CA GLN A 236 18.25 18.73 8.19
C GLN A 236 18.52 18.40 9.66
N LEU A 237 17.49 17.99 10.39
CA LEU A 237 17.66 17.29 11.66
C LEU A 237 17.77 15.80 11.35
N GLY A 238 19.00 15.29 11.40
CA GLY A 238 19.23 13.86 11.43
C GLY A 238 18.72 13.28 12.74
N MET A 239 17.68 12.44 12.68
CA MET A 239 17.30 11.58 13.80
C MET A 239 17.28 10.13 13.32
N SER A 240 18.37 9.43 13.63
CA SER A 240 18.39 7.97 13.67
C SER A 240 17.56 7.54 14.88
N GLY A 241 16.27 7.26 14.66
CA GLY A 241 15.37 6.72 15.65
C GLY A 241 14.08 6.30 14.97
N VAL A 242 13.66 5.05 15.16
CA VAL A 242 12.36 4.56 14.71
C VAL A 242 11.29 5.37 15.45
N VAL A 243 10.72 6.37 14.79
CA VAL A 243 9.63 7.18 15.34
C VAL A 243 8.37 6.31 15.26
N LYS A 244 7.99 5.68 16.38
CA LYS A 244 6.68 5.02 16.48
C LYS A 244 5.59 6.10 16.36
N ASN A 245 4.38 5.76 15.92
CA ASN A 245 3.25 6.68 15.92
C ASN A 245 2.21 6.25 16.95
N GLY A 246 1.63 7.22 17.65
CA GLY A 246 0.53 6.98 18.57
C GLY A 246 -0.79 7.03 17.82
N PHE A 247 -1.75 6.21 18.21
CA PHE A 247 -3.11 6.20 17.68
C PHE A 247 -4.07 6.28 18.86
N VAL A 248 -5.12 7.08 18.69
CA VAL A 248 -6.29 7.10 19.56
C VAL A 248 -7.40 6.40 18.80
N VAL A 249 -7.75 5.20 19.25
CA VAL A 249 -8.74 4.32 18.63
C VAL A 249 -10.05 4.44 19.39
N GLY A 250 -11.12 4.87 18.74
CA GLY A 250 -12.44 4.85 19.36
C GLY A 250 -12.94 3.42 19.48
N ILE A 251 -13.22 2.97 20.71
CA ILE A 251 -13.73 1.63 21.00
C ILE A 251 -15.25 1.66 21.10
N GLN A 252 -15.79 2.65 21.80
CA GLN A 252 -17.23 2.76 22.05
C GLN A 252 -17.68 4.22 21.99
N GLY A 253 -18.88 4.46 21.45
CA GLY A 253 -19.47 5.79 21.35
C GLY A 253 -19.45 6.37 19.92
N ALA A 254 -19.52 7.69 19.78
CA ALA A 254 -19.69 8.38 18.49
C ALA A 254 -18.53 8.13 17.50
N PHE A 255 -17.38 7.69 18.01
CA PHE A 255 -16.15 7.45 17.24
C PHE A 255 -15.70 5.98 17.25
N SER A 256 -16.59 5.02 17.56
CA SER A 256 -16.26 3.59 17.51
C SER A 256 -15.74 3.17 16.13
N GLY A 257 -14.55 2.56 16.08
CA GLY A 257 -13.84 2.16 14.87
C GLY A 257 -12.99 3.25 14.21
N ALA A 258 -13.05 4.50 14.69
CA ALA A 258 -12.20 5.58 14.19
C ALA A 258 -10.78 5.48 14.76
N ASN A 259 -9.77 5.62 13.89
CA ASN A 259 -8.36 5.66 14.26
C ASN A 259 -7.81 7.06 14.03
N VAL A 260 -7.56 7.82 15.09
CA VAL A 260 -7.01 9.17 15.01
C VAL A 260 -5.50 9.11 15.29
N PRO A 261 -4.63 9.42 14.31
CA PRO A 261 -3.19 9.42 14.52
C PRO A 261 -2.77 10.60 15.41
N VAL A 262 -1.81 10.35 16.30
CA VAL A 262 -1.14 11.34 17.15
C VAL A 262 0.35 11.27 16.84
N VAL A 263 0.81 12.25 16.05
CA VAL A 263 2.20 12.36 15.63
C VAL A 263 3.05 12.82 16.82
N PRO A 264 4.27 12.30 17.00
CA PRO A 264 5.17 12.80 18.03
C PRO A 264 5.44 14.31 17.90
N GLY A 265 5.09 15.07 18.93
CA GLY A 265 5.18 16.53 18.94
C GLY A 265 3.87 17.27 18.71
N ASP A 266 2.83 16.58 18.21
CA ASP A 266 1.48 17.14 18.10
C ASP A 266 0.66 16.84 19.37
N VAL A 267 -0.24 17.77 19.70
CA VAL A 267 -1.20 17.62 20.80
C VAL A 267 -2.58 17.44 20.20
N LEU A 268 -3.14 16.23 20.36
CA LEU A 268 -4.53 15.97 20.04
C LEU A 268 -5.42 16.54 21.14
N VAL A 269 -6.20 17.55 20.81
CA VAL A 269 -7.18 18.13 21.71
C VAL A 269 -8.57 17.59 21.39
N ILE A 270 -9.23 17.02 22.39
CA ILE A 270 -10.57 16.44 22.29
C ILE A 270 -11.52 17.24 23.18
N GLY A 271 -12.70 17.59 22.67
CA GLY A 271 -13.71 18.36 23.40
C GLY A 271 -14.92 18.71 22.53
N SER A 272 -15.82 19.53 23.04
CA SER A 272 -17.06 19.89 22.34
C SER A 272 -16.95 21.14 21.44
N ASP A 273 -15.88 21.93 21.55
CA ASP A 273 -15.68 23.14 20.74
C ASP A 273 -14.84 22.86 19.47
N SER A 274 -15.45 23.07 18.30
CA SER A 274 -14.80 22.89 16.99
C SER A 274 -13.74 23.93 16.64
N ARG A 275 -13.63 25.03 17.40
CA ARG A 275 -12.58 26.04 17.20
C ARG A 275 -11.28 25.74 17.94
N GLN A 276 -11.35 24.92 18.99
CA GLN A 276 -10.23 24.64 19.89
C GLN A 276 -9.82 23.16 19.89
N CYS A 277 -10.67 22.26 19.39
CA CYS A 277 -10.42 20.82 19.38
C CYS A 277 -10.16 20.27 17.98
N ASN A 278 -9.18 19.37 17.90
CA ASN A 278 -8.90 18.58 16.70
C ASN A 278 -9.90 17.44 16.52
N LEU A 279 -10.44 16.94 17.64
CA LEU A 279 -11.50 15.93 17.65
C LEU A 279 -12.69 16.46 18.44
N VAL A 280 -13.82 16.62 17.74
CA VAL A 280 -15.03 17.21 18.32
C VAL A 280 -15.99 16.10 18.75
N ILE A 281 -16.25 16.00 20.05
CA ILE A 281 -17.22 15.06 20.63
C ILE A 281 -18.39 15.83 21.21
N GLN A 282 -19.61 15.38 20.92
CA GLN A 282 -20.82 15.93 21.50
C GLN A 282 -21.34 15.00 22.61
N GLY A 283 -21.50 15.54 23.82
CA GLY A 283 -22.08 14.81 24.94
C GLY A 283 -22.39 15.74 26.12
N PRO A 284 -23.36 15.37 26.98
CA PRO A 284 -23.81 16.22 28.10
C PRO A 284 -22.70 16.49 29.13
N GLU A 285 -21.72 15.59 29.25
CA GLU A 285 -20.58 15.69 30.18
C GLU A 285 -19.28 16.12 29.50
N VAL A 286 -19.31 16.51 28.21
CA VAL A 286 -18.11 16.86 27.43
C VAL A 286 -17.82 18.35 27.46
N SER A 287 -16.77 18.74 28.19
CA SER A 287 -16.28 20.12 28.24
C SER A 287 -15.74 20.62 26.88
N PRO A 288 -15.76 21.96 26.62
CA PRO A 288 -15.26 22.57 25.38
C PRO A 288 -13.86 22.12 24.99
N VAL A 289 -12.96 21.98 25.98
CA VAL A 289 -11.70 21.25 25.90
C VAL A 289 -11.71 20.22 27.02
N HIS A 290 -11.82 18.94 26.67
CA HIS A 290 -11.99 17.86 27.64
C HIS A 290 -10.66 17.22 28.00
N ILE A 291 -9.89 16.80 26.99
CA ILE A 291 -8.65 16.05 27.19
C ILE A 291 -7.62 16.45 26.13
N LYS A 292 -6.36 16.51 26.55
CA LYS A 292 -5.21 16.73 25.66
C LYS A 292 -4.31 15.51 25.70
N ILE A 293 -4.06 14.93 24.54
CA ILE A 293 -3.22 13.75 24.38
C ILE A 293 -2.03 14.14 23.52
N SER A 294 -0.83 13.92 24.02
CA SER A 294 0.40 14.07 23.24
C SER A 294 1.17 12.77 23.26
N PHE A 295 1.93 12.51 22.21
CA PHE A 295 2.73 11.31 22.09
C PHE A 295 4.20 11.69 21.95
N ASN A 296 5.09 11.01 22.68
CA ASN A 296 6.52 11.31 22.66
C ASN A 296 7.35 10.25 21.90
N GLY A 297 6.69 9.38 21.12
CA GLY A 297 7.33 8.27 20.40
C GLY A 297 7.41 6.97 21.20
N VAL A 298 7.10 6.98 22.50
CA VAL A 298 7.13 5.78 23.36
C VAL A 298 5.86 5.66 24.21
N ASN A 299 5.47 6.74 24.89
CA ASN A 299 4.33 6.81 25.80
C ASN A 299 3.41 7.98 25.44
N PHE A 300 2.15 7.88 25.86
CA PHE A 300 1.19 8.97 25.75
C PHE A 300 1.22 9.82 27.02
N GLN A 301 1.26 11.14 26.87
CA GLN A 301 0.99 12.06 27.96
C GLN A 301 -0.42 12.60 27.80
N VAL A 302 -1.24 12.35 28.81
CA VAL A 302 -2.66 12.65 28.81
C VAL A 302 -2.95 13.63 29.92
N THR A 303 -3.55 14.76 29.58
CA THR A 303 -3.95 15.80 30.53
C THR A 303 -5.45 15.96 30.51
N ASP A 304 -6.10 15.72 31.64
CA ASP A 304 -7.53 15.96 31.81
C ASP A 304 -7.78 17.46 32.03
N CYS A 305 -8.53 18.10 31.14
CA CYS A 305 -8.94 19.51 31.26
C CYS A 305 -10.43 19.64 31.65
N SER A 306 -11.13 18.52 31.83
CA SER A 306 -12.58 18.49 31.90
C SER A 306 -13.18 18.85 33.27
N GLY A 307 -14.48 19.17 33.27
CA GLY A 307 -15.27 19.29 34.50
C GLY A 307 -15.69 17.94 35.07
N ALA A 308 -16.16 17.03 34.20
CA ALA A 308 -16.68 15.72 34.56
C ALA A 308 -15.60 14.69 34.93
N GLY A 309 -14.36 14.90 34.46
CA GLY A 309 -13.23 14.00 34.66
C GLY A 309 -13.03 13.03 33.50
N THR A 310 -11.76 12.70 33.24
CA THR A 310 -11.36 11.59 32.38
C THR A 310 -10.97 10.40 33.25
N PHE A 311 -11.41 9.19 32.89
CA PHE A 311 -11.14 7.96 33.63
C PHE A 311 -10.26 7.01 32.81
N ASP A 312 -9.19 6.52 33.41
CA ASP A 312 -8.43 5.38 32.89
C ASP A 312 -9.01 4.09 33.51
N MET A 313 -9.41 3.13 32.68
CA MET A 313 -10.02 1.88 33.14
C MET A 313 -9.11 1.05 34.07
N GLN A 314 -7.79 1.30 34.07
CA GLN A 314 -6.85 0.62 34.95
C GLN A 314 -6.50 1.42 36.22
N ARG A 315 -6.55 2.75 36.15
CA ARG A 315 -6.05 3.65 37.22
C ARG A 315 -7.14 4.50 37.89
N GLY A 316 -8.37 4.48 37.37
CA GLY A 316 -9.45 5.34 37.82
C GLY A 316 -9.35 6.76 37.28
N ARG A 317 -9.92 7.73 38.01
CA ARG A 317 -10.00 9.14 37.55
C ARG A 317 -8.62 9.78 37.46
N LEU A 318 -8.32 10.41 36.33
CA LEU A 318 -7.07 11.15 36.13
C LEU A 318 -7.09 12.49 36.90
N PRO A 319 -5.95 12.95 37.43
CA PRO A 319 -5.82 14.25 38.08
C PRO A 319 -6.03 15.38 37.06
N LYS A 320 -6.94 16.30 37.38
CA LYS A 320 -7.26 17.45 36.53
C LYS A 320 -6.05 18.39 36.39
N GLY A 321 -5.74 18.76 35.15
CA GLY A 321 -4.72 19.74 34.78
C GLY A 321 -3.27 19.24 34.87
N SER A 322 -3.05 18.01 35.35
CA SER A 322 -1.71 17.41 35.46
C SER A 322 -1.49 16.36 34.37
N PRO A 323 -0.38 16.41 33.61
CA PRO A 323 -0.09 15.40 32.59
C PRO A 323 0.24 14.06 33.25
N VAL A 324 -0.47 13.01 32.86
CA VAL A 324 -0.22 11.63 33.28
C VAL A 324 0.37 10.85 32.12
N THR A 325 1.44 10.12 32.38
CA THR A 325 2.05 9.22 31.38
C THR A 325 1.33 7.88 31.40
N LEU A 326 0.78 7.50 30.24
CA LEU A 326 0.10 6.24 29.96
C LEU A 326 0.86 5.47 28.89
N ASN A 327 0.87 4.14 29.05
CA ASN A 327 1.49 3.22 28.09
C ASN A 327 0.50 2.88 26.97
N SER A 328 1.03 2.33 25.87
CA SER A 328 0.20 1.70 24.84
C SER A 328 -0.71 0.61 25.43
N GLY A 329 -1.95 0.53 24.96
CA GLY A 329 -3.01 -0.37 25.44
C GLY A 329 -3.87 0.20 26.58
N ALA A 330 -3.72 1.48 26.92
CA ALA A 330 -4.53 2.13 27.94
C ALA A 330 -5.91 2.54 27.39
N TYR A 331 -6.97 2.33 28.18
CA TYR A 331 -8.33 2.68 27.82
C TYR A 331 -8.79 3.91 28.61
N LEU A 332 -9.17 4.95 27.89
CA LEU A 332 -9.65 6.21 28.40
C LEU A 332 -11.15 6.34 28.18
N GLN A 333 -11.88 6.65 29.23
CA GLN A 333 -13.29 7.01 29.19
C GLN A 333 -13.45 8.50 29.46
N VAL A 334 -14.22 9.17 28.59
CA VAL A 334 -14.53 10.60 28.68
C VAL A 334 -15.84 10.77 29.46
N GLY A 335 -15.78 11.35 30.67
CA GLY A 335 -16.95 11.44 31.56
C GLY A 335 -17.39 10.09 32.15
N THR A 336 -18.57 10.06 32.78
CA THR A 336 -19.06 8.87 33.51
C THR A 336 -19.87 7.90 32.65
N GLY A 337 -20.31 8.34 31.47
CA GLY A 337 -21.04 7.53 30.49
C GLY A 337 -20.69 7.84 29.03
N GLY A 338 -19.56 8.48 28.76
CA GLY A 338 -19.16 8.92 27.43
C GLY A 338 -18.25 7.96 26.67
N ASP A 339 -17.76 8.43 25.52
CA ASP A 339 -16.96 7.67 24.56
C ASP A 339 -15.69 7.05 25.19
N ILE A 340 -15.36 5.83 24.75
CA ILE A 340 -14.16 5.09 25.18
C ILE A 340 -13.14 5.09 24.05
N PHE A 341 -11.90 5.45 24.39
CA PHE A 341 -10.75 5.48 23.51
C PHE A 341 -9.66 4.53 24.00
N SER A 342 -9.01 3.82 23.09
CA SER A 342 -7.79 3.04 23.33
C SER A 342 -6.59 3.80 22.78
N LEU A 343 -5.52 3.89 23.58
CA LEU A 343 -4.25 4.47 23.18
C LEU A 343 -3.34 3.38 22.65
N GLU A 344 -3.00 3.40 21.37
CA GLU A 344 -2.20 2.35 20.76
C GLU A 344 -0.98 2.91 20.05
N VAL A 345 0.19 2.36 20.32
CA VAL A 345 1.39 2.67 19.55
C VAL A 345 1.52 1.63 18.46
N ARG A 346 1.55 2.08 17.19
CA ARG A 346 1.67 1.20 16.02
C ARG A 346 2.82 1.61 15.12
#